data_AF-C0C696-F1
#
_entry.id   AF-C0C696-F1
#
_cell.length_a   1.000
_cell.length_b   1.000
_cell.length_c   1.000
_cell.angle_alpha   90.00
_cell.angle_beta   90.00
_cell.angle_gamma   90.00
#
_symmetry.space_group_name_H-M   'P 1'
#
loop_
_entity.id
_entity.type
_entity.pdbx_description
1 polymer ?
#
loop_
_entity_poly.entity_id
_entity_poly.type
_entity_poly.pdbx_seq_one_letter_code
_entity_poly.pdbx_strand_id
1 'polypeptide(L)'
;MQRAIEEAGIPTIIIAALPPVVRQTGTPRAVAPLVPMGANAGGPHNVEQQTQIVRATLEQLVEIQTPGKIVPLPFEYVAKI
;
A
#
# COMPACT_ATOMS: atom_id res chain seq x y z
N MET A 1 -4.84 14.62 -1.74
CA MET A 1 -3.98 14.60 -0.54
C MET A 1 -2.54 14.26 -0.88
N GLN A 2 -2.20 13.03 -1.30
CA GLN A 2 -0.80 12.61 -1.53
C GLN A 2 0.02 13.54 -2.43
N ARG A 3 -0.55 14.03 -3.55
CA ARG A 3 0.14 14.96 -4.45
C ARG A 3 0.61 16.23 -3.75
N ALA A 4 -0.25 16.84 -2.93
CA ALA A 4 0.10 18.04 -2.16
C ALA A 4 1.19 17.76 -1.11
N ILE A 5 1.27 16.53 -0.58
CA ILE A 5 2.32 16.12 0.35
C ILE A 5 3.66 15.94 -0.39
N GLU A 6 3.63 15.34 -1.58
CA GLU A 6 4.83 15.18 -2.41
C GLU A 6 5.33 16.52 -2.96
N GLU A 7 4.45 17.48 -3.26
CA GLU A 7 4.82 18.86 -3.61
C GLU A 7 5.59 19.57 -2.49
N ALA A 8 5.38 19.18 -1.23
CA ALA A 8 6.16 19.66 -0.09
C ALA A 8 7.48 18.89 0.13
N GLY A 9 7.84 17.97 -0.77
CA GLY A 9 9.06 17.17 -0.71
C GLY A 9 8.98 15.93 0.19
N ILE A 10 7.78 15.54 0.64
CA ILE A 10 7.60 14.36 1.49
C ILE A 10 7.08 13.20 0.61
N PRO A 11 7.85 12.12 0.41
CA PRO A 11 7.42 11.01 -0.44
C PRO A 11 6.28 10.23 0.23
N THR A 12 5.32 9.77 -0.57
CA THR A 12 4.15 9.03 -0.05
C THR A 12 3.98 7.70 -0.76
N ILE A 13 3.39 6.72 -0.08
CA ILE A 13 2.95 5.46 -0.68
C ILE A 13 1.68 4.98 0.01
N ILE A 14 0.76 4.37 -0.73
CA ILE A 14 -0.46 3.78 -0.17
C ILE A 14 -0.37 2.25 -0.18
N ILE A 15 -0.87 1.63 0.88
CA ILE A 15 -1.15 0.19 0.94
C ILE A 15 -2.61 0.01 0.53
N ALA A 16 -2.85 -0.48 -0.68
CA ALA A 16 -4.16 -0.48 -1.31
C ALA A 16 -4.85 -1.85 -1.20
N ALA A 17 -5.97 -1.91 -0.48
CA ALA A 17 -6.89 -3.04 -0.55
C ALA A 17 -7.73 -3.04 -1.86
N LEU A 18 -7.86 -1.89 -2.52
CA LEU A 18 -8.59 -1.71 -3.79
C LEU A 18 -7.70 -1.07 -4.87
N PRO A 19 -6.90 -1.86 -5.59
CA PRO A 19 -6.06 -1.37 -6.69
C PRO A 19 -6.80 -0.53 -7.75
N PRO A 20 -8.05 -0.84 -8.15
CA PRO A 20 -8.79 -0.02 -9.12
C PRO A 20 -9.05 1.41 -8.62
N VAL A 21 -9.34 1.59 -7.33
CA VAL A 21 -9.67 2.91 -6.74
C VAL A 21 -8.43 3.80 -6.68
N VAL A 22 -7.29 3.28 -6.24
CA VAL A 22 -6.05 4.06 -6.17
C VAL A 22 -5.52 4.43 -7.57
N ARG A 23 -5.80 3.60 -8.57
CA ARG A 23 -5.55 3.92 -9.98
C ARG A 23 -6.44 5.07 -10.47
N GLN A 24 -7.76 4.97 -10.25
CA GLN A 24 -8.71 6.00 -10.68
C GLN A 24 -8.43 7.36 -10.02
N THR A 25 -8.05 7.37 -8.74
CA THR A 25 -7.70 8.59 -7.99
C THR A 25 -6.32 9.16 -8.33
N GLY A 26 -5.53 8.47 -9.15
CA GLY A 26 -4.24 8.96 -9.63
C GLY A 26 -3.20 9.09 -8.52
N THR A 27 -3.15 8.11 -7.62
CA THR A 27 -2.15 8.02 -6.54
C THR A 27 -0.72 7.97 -7.09
N PRO A 28 0.27 8.67 -6.48
CA PRO A 28 1.65 8.68 -6.98
C PRO A 28 2.31 7.31 -7.05
N ARG A 29 2.08 6.44 -6.05
CA ARG A 29 2.62 5.07 -5.99
C ARG A 29 1.85 4.23 -4.96
N ALA A 30 1.74 2.93 -5.22
CA ALA A 30 1.00 2.03 -4.35
C ALA A 30 1.60 0.62 -4.31
N VAL A 31 1.34 -0.07 -3.21
CA VAL A 31 1.44 -1.52 -3.10
C VAL A 31 0.06 -2.14 -2.89
N ALA A 32 -0.10 -3.40 -3.25
CA ALA A 32 -1.37 -4.11 -3.19
C ALA A 32 -1.21 -5.53 -2.62
N PRO A 33 -1.32 -5.71 -1.29
CA PRO A 33 -1.52 -7.02 -0.69
C PRO A 33 -2.98 -7.50 -0.86
N LEU A 34 -3.20 -8.81 -0.74
CA LEU A 34 -4.54 -9.43 -0.82
C LEU A 34 -5.22 -9.40 0.54
N VAL A 35 -5.81 -8.25 0.88
CA VAL A 35 -6.42 -8.01 2.21
C VAL A 35 -7.78 -7.31 2.06
N PRO A 36 -8.73 -7.52 2.99
CA PRO A 36 -9.99 -6.79 2.98
C PRO A 36 -9.77 -5.31 3.32
N MET A 37 -10.71 -4.49 2.87
CA MET A 37 -10.75 -3.08 3.29
C MET A 37 -10.80 -2.98 4.82
N GLY A 38 -9.97 -2.11 5.39
CA GLY A 38 -9.85 -1.94 6.84
C GLY A 38 -8.76 -2.80 7.48
N ALA A 39 -8.16 -3.74 6.75
CA ALA A 39 -7.03 -4.56 7.17
C ALA A 39 -5.84 -4.41 6.23
N ASN A 40 -5.58 -3.19 5.74
CA ASN A 40 -4.58 -2.91 4.70
C ASN A 40 -3.17 -3.39 5.08
N ALA A 41 -2.83 -3.34 6.38
CA ALA A 41 -1.57 -3.82 6.90
C ALA A 41 -1.57 -5.32 7.25
N GLY A 42 -2.64 -6.08 6.99
CA GLY A 42 -2.74 -7.50 7.36
C GLY A 42 -3.71 -7.76 8.50
N GLY A 43 -3.77 -9.03 8.94
CA GLY A 43 -4.76 -9.51 9.91
C GLY A 43 -4.61 -8.89 11.31
N PRO A 44 -5.71 -8.78 12.08
CA PRO A 44 -5.68 -8.25 13.45
C PRO A 44 -4.77 -9.09 14.34
N HIS A 45 -3.98 -8.43 15.18
CA HIS A 45 -2.99 -9.04 16.08
C HIS A 45 -1.90 -9.91 15.41
N ASN A 46 -1.82 -9.96 14.09
CA ASN A 46 -0.73 -10.62 13.37
C ASN A 46 0.44 -9.65 13.15
N VAL A 47 1.20 -9.40 14.21
CA VAL A 47 2.32 -8.43 14.21
C VAL A 47 3.38 -8.77 13.17
N GLU A 48 3.64 -10.05 12.93
CA GLU A 48 4.62 -10.49 11.94
C GLU A 48 4.20 -10.08 10.52
N GLN A 49 2.99 -10.45 10.10
CA GLN A 49 2.45 -10.07 8.79
C GLN A 49 2.35 -8.56 8.65
N GLN A 50 1.91 -7.85 9.69
CA GLN A 50 1.83 -6.40 9.70
C GLN A 50 3.17 -5.73 9.49
N THR A 51 4.19 -6.21 10.18
CA THR A 51 5.55 -5.72 10.04
C THR A 51 6.09 -5.98 8.64
N GLN A 52 5.85 -7.17 8.09
CA GLN A 52 6.29 -7.54 6.75
C GLN A 52 5.63 -6.69 5.66
N ILE A 53 4.31 -6.45 5.74
CA ILE A 53 3.60 -5.59 4.80
C ILE A 53 4.12 -4.15 4.86
N VAL A 54 4.27 -3.59 6.07
CA VAL A 54 4.78 -2.22 6.23
C VAL A 54 6.21 -2.11 5.72
N ARG A 55 7.08 -3.08 6.02
CA ARG A 55 8.47 -3.08 5.53
C ARG A 55 8.53 -3.14 4.01
N ALA A 56 7.84 -4.09 3.39
CA ALA A 56 7.82 -4.22 1.94
C ALA A 56 7.23 -2.96 1.26
N THR A 57 6.25 -2.31 1.90
CA THR A 57 5.72 -1.03 1.44
C THR A 57 6.80 0.06 1.45
N LEU A 58 7.57 0.18 2.53
CA LEU A 58 8.63 1.18 2.63
C LEU A 58 9.81 0.90 1.68
N GLU A 59 10.10 -0.36 1.39
CA GLU A 59 11.07 -0.73 0.34
C GLU A 59 10.58 -0.22 -1.03
N GLN A 60 9.30 -0.45 -1.35
CA GLN A 60 8.70 0.04 -2.60
C GLN A 60 8.58 1.57 -2.67
N LEU A 61 8.48 2.29 -1.54
CA LEU A 61 8.53 3.76 -1.52
C LEU A 61 9.81 4.30 -2.16
N VAL A 62 10.93 3.58 -1.96
CA VAL A 62 12.27 3.93 -2.47
C VAL A 62 12.50 3.38 -3.88
N GLU A 63 12.00 2.17 -4.19
CA GLU A 63 12.22 1.52 -5.48
C GLU A 63 11.33 2.04 -6.62
N ILE A 64 10.09 2.43 -6.32
CA ILE A 64 9.14 2.89 -7.34
C ILE A 64 9.55 4.29 -7.83
N GLN A 65 10.05 4.35 -9.07
CA GLN A 65 10.40 5.61 -9.75
C GLN A 65 9.36 6.10 -10.76
N THR A 66 8.42 5.23 -11.16
CA THR A 66 7.39 5.58 -12.14
C THR A 66 6.09 5.96 -11.43
N PRO A 67 5.56 7.18 -11.65
CA PRO A 67 4.28 7.60 -11.08
C PRO A 67 3.13 6.65 -11.50
N GLY A 68 2.20 6.42 -10.58
CA GLY A 68 1.04 5.56 -10.79
C GLY A 68 1.34 4.06 -10.77
N LYS A 69 2.60 3.66 -10.51
CA LYS A 69 2.95 2.24 -10.40
C LYS A 69 2.26 1.64 -9.17
N ILE A 70 1.67 0.46 -9.39
CA ILE A 70 1.06 -0.38 -8.35
C ILE A 70 1.81 -1.70 -8.35
N VAL A 71 2.40 -2.08 -7.22
CA VAL A 71 3.17 -3.32 -7.07
C VAL A 71 2.38 -4.30 -6.19
N PRO A 72 2.06 -5.51 -6.67
CA PRO A 72 1.44 -6.53 -5.82
C PRO A 72 2.44 -6.99 -4.75
N LEU A 73 1.96 -7.23 -3.54
CA LEU A 73 2.76 -7.84 -2.47
C LEU A 73 2.29 -9.28 -2.19
N PRO A 74 3.19 -10.20 -1.83
CA PRO A 74 2.88 -11.61 -1.64
C PRO A 74 2.26 -11.90 -0.25
N PHE A 75 1.36 -11.03 0.23
CA PHE A 75 0.70 -11.19 1.52
C PHE A 75 -0.80 -11.32 1.34
N GLU A 76 -1.41 -12.27 2.04
CA GLU A 76 -2.85 -12.49 2.02
C GLU A 76 -3.41 -12.57 3.44
N TYR A 77 -4.54 -11.90 3.67
CA TYR A 77 -5.36 -12.05 4.86
C TYR A 77 -6.82 -12.15 4.46
N VAL A 78 -7.45 -13.28 4.78
CA VAL A 78 -8.88 -13.51 4.57
C VAL A 78 -9.59 -13.34 5.91
N ALA A 79 -10.42 -12.30 6.03
CA ALA A 79 -11.23 -12.10 7.23
C ALA A 79 -12.27 -13.21 7.35
N LYS A 80 -12.41 -13.74 8.56
CA LYS A 80 -13.50 -14.64 8.93
C LYS A 80 -14.60 -13.79 9.58
N ILE A 81 -15.80 -13.88 9.03
CA ILE A 81 -17.02 -13.24 9.54
C ILE A 81 -17.70 -14.21 10.49
#